data_AF-A0A318TL86-F1
#
_entry.id   AF-A0A318TL86-F1
#
_cell.length_a   1.000
_cell.length_b   1.000
_cell.length_c   1.000
_cell.angle_alpha   90.00
_cell.angle_beta   90.00
_cell.angle_gamma   90.00
#
_symmetry.space_group_name_H-M   'P 1'
#
loop_
_entity.id
_entity.type
_entity.pdbx_description
1 polymer ?
#
loop_
_entity_poly.entity_id
_entity_poly.type
_entity_poly.pdbx_seq_one_letter_code
_entity_poly.pdbx_strand_id
1 'polypeptide(L)'
;MLTRDADTEAYINTLENGHIYKDIRAKYGELTDDGRNYKHEYNEIVIRYACEKYNLTTEQLDRIFIDSEIKISEYERSRVKPNN
;
A
#
# COMPACT_ATOMS: atom_id res chain seq x y z
N MET A 1 9.65 5.05 3.73
CA MET A 1 8.47 4.26 4.07
C MET A 1 8.87 3.46 5.28
N LEU A 2 8.24 3.68 6.44
CA LEU A 2 8.50 2.86 7.62
C LEU A 2 8.16 1.41 7.25
N THR A 3 9.14 0.51 7.36
CA THR A 3 8.92 -0.92 7.24
C THR A 3 7.86 -1.30 8.26
N ARG A 4 6.73 -1.83 7.80
CA ARG A 4 5.68 -2.32 8.70
C ARG A 4 6.20 -3.52 9.47
N ASP A 5 5.73 -3.68 10.69
CA ASP A 5 6.10 -4.82 11.52
C ASP A 5 5.57 -6.13 10.92
N ALA A 6 6.16 -7.25 11.34
CA ALA A 6 5.87 -8.57 10.77
C ALA A 6 4.39 -8.97 10.86
N ASP A 7 3.68 -8.55 11.93
CA ASP A 7 2.26 -8.88 12.09
C ASP A 7 1.41 -8.08 11.10
N THR A 8 1.73 -6.81 10.89
CA THR A 8 1.04 -5.98 9.88
C THR A 8 1.31 -6.51 8.47
N GLU A 9 2.54 -6.92 8.17
CA GLU A 9 2.86 -7.58 6.90
C GLU A 9 2.10 -8.90 6.70
N ALA A 10 1.97 -9.71 7.76
CA ALA A 10 1.16 -10.92 7.73
C ALA A 10 -0.32 -10.61 7.49
N TYR A 11 -0.87 -9.59 8.15
CA TYR A 11 -2.25 -9.16 7.95
C TYR A 11 -2.51 -8.68 6.52
N ILE A 12 -1.60 -7.90 5.93
CA ILE A 12 -1.72 -7.44 4.53
C ILE A 12 -1.84 -8.63 3.57
N ASN A 13 -1.11 -9.73 3.81
CA ASN A 13 -1.18 -10.93 2.98
C ASN A 13 -2.56 -11.63 3.06
N THR A 14 -3.37 -11.33 4.08
CA THR A 14 -4.75 -11.86 4.20
C THR A 14 -5.80 -11.00 3.51
N LEU A 15 -5.46 -9.76 3.14
CA LEU A 15 -6.41 -8.85 2.51
C LEU A 15 -6.70 -9.26 1.07
N GLU A 16 -7.97 -9.11 0.67
CA GLU A 16 -8.34 -9.10 -0.75
C GLU A 16 -7.54 -8.01 -1.46
N ASN A 17 -6.85 -8.38 -2.54
CA ASN A 17 -5.90 -7.51 -3.28
C ASN A 17 -4.66 -7.05 -2.48
N GLY A 18 -4.35 -7.68 -1.34
CA GLY A 18 -3.15 -7.36 -0.55
C GLY A 18 -1.83 -7.46 -1.35
N HIS A 19 -1.76 -8.41 -2.29
CA HIS A 19 -0.61 -8.54 -3.19
C HIS A 19 -0.45 -7.32 -4.13
N ILE A 20 -1.56 -6.75 -4.64
CA ILE A 20 -1.55 -5.55 -5.48
C ILE A 20 -1.08 -4.35 -4.65
N TYR A 21 -1.61 -4.20 -3.43
CA TYR A 21 -1.20 -3.14 -2.52
C TYR A 21 0.32 -3.19 -2.22
N LYS A 22 0.86 -4.37 -1.93
CA LYS A 22 2.30 -4.55 -1.64
C LYS A 22 3.17 -4.20 -2.85
N ASP A 23 2.74 -4.60 -4.04
CA ASP A 23 3.48 -4.34 -5.27
C ASP A 23 3.52 -2.84 -5.63
N ILE A 24 2.39 -2.13 -5.45
CA ILE A 24 2.32 -0.66 -5.58
C ILE A 24 3.30 0.00 -4.60
N ARG A 25 3.29 -0.42 -3.33
CA ARG A 25 4.17 0.13 -2.30
C ARG A 25 5.64 -0.15 -2.58
N ALA A 26 5.96 -1.35 -3.05
CA ALA A 26 7.32 -1.71 -3.47
C ALA A 26 7.78 -0.84 -4.65
N LYS A 27 6.93 -0.65 -5.67
CA LYS A 27 7.26 0.21 -6.82
C LYS A 27 7.44 1.67 -6.41
N TYR A 28 6.58 2.17 -5.52
CA TYR A 28 6.74 3.50 -4.94
C TYR A 28 8.07 3.62 -4.20
N GLY A 29 8.43 2.65 -3.35
CA GLY A 29 9.69 2.62 -2.62
C GLY A 29 10.91 2.61 -3.54
N GLU A 30 10.90 1.80 -4.60
CA GLU A 30 11.94 1.74 -5.63
C GLU A 30 12.15 3.10 -6.31
N LEU A 31 11.08 3.78 -6.71
CA LEU A 31 11.15 5.06 -7.42
C LEU A 31 11.55 6.22 -6.50
N THR A 32 11.09 6.18 -5.25
CA THR A 32 11.18 7.30 -4.32
C THR A 32 12.34 7.18 -3.31
N ASP A 33 13.15 6.12 -3.39
CA ASP A 33 14.09 5.73 -2.33
C ASP A 33 13.40 5.75 -0.95
N ASP A 34 12.28 5.03 -0.86
CA ASP A 34 11.41 5.00 0.32
C ASP A 34 10.85 6.38 0.71
N GLY A 35 10.53 7.23 -0.26
CA GLY A 35 9.97 8.57 -0.08
C GLY A 35 11.02 9.67 0.08
N ARG A 36 12.31 9.34 0.11
CA ARG A 36 13.42 10.31 0.29
C ARG A 36 13.61 11.26 -0.88
N ASN A 37 13.30 10.83 -2.11
CA ASN A 37 13.47 11.64 -3.31
C ASN A 37 12.16 11.85 -4.09
N TYR A 38 11.03 11.88 -3.39
CA TYR A 38 9.69 11.99 -3.98
C TYR A 38 9.58 13.11 -5.03
N LYS A 39 9.01 12.76 -6.18
CA LYS A 39 8.54 13.66 -7.23
C LYS A 39 7.09 13.32 -7.57
N HIS A 40 6.30 14.34 -7.87
CA HIS A 40 4.89 14.16 -8.21
C HIS A 40 4.68 13.18 -9.37
N GLU A 41 5.55 13.24 -10.39
CA GLU A 41 5.57 12.35 -11.56
C GLU A 41 5.65 10.86 -11.19
N TYR A 42 6.23 10.51 -10.03
CA TYR A 42 6.36 9.12 -9.61
C TYR A 42 5.01 8.49 -9.26
N ASN A 43 4.01 9.28 -8.84
CA ASN A 43 2.67 8.74 -8.59
C ASN A 43 2.03 8.26 -9.89
N GLU A 44 2.12 9.04 -10.98
CA GLU A 44 1.58 8.66 -12.28
C GLU A 44 2.26 7.40 -12.83
N ILE A 45 3.58 7.27 -12.62
CA ILE A 45 4.33 6.07 -13.02
C ILE A 45 3.85 4.84 -12.25
N VAL A 46 3.66 4.95 -10.93
CA VAL A 46 3.18 3.85 -10.08
C VAL A 46 1.75 3.45 -10.46
N ILE A 47 0.87 4.42 -10.69
CA ILE A 47 -0.52 4.18 -11.11
C ILE A 47 -0.53 3.45 -12.47
N ARG A 48 0.19 3.98 -13.46
CA ARG A 48 0.26 3.35 -14.80
C ARG A 48 0.80 1.93 -14.73
N TYR A 49 1.88 1.71 -13.98
CA TYR A 49 2.47 0.38 -13.76
C TYR A 49 1.43 -0.62 -13.24
N ALA A 50 0.67 -0.24 -12.21
CA ALA A 50 -0.29 -1.16 -11.60
C ALA A 50 -1.53 -1.38 -12.49
N CYS A 51 -2.04 -0.33 -13.15
CA CYS A 51 -3.14 -0.46 -14.11
C CYS A 51 -2.78 -1.41 -15.26
N GLU A 52 -1.58 -1.28 -15.84
CA GLU A 52 -1.10 -2.15 -16.91
C GLU A 52 -0.88 -3.59 -16.43
N LYS A 53 -0.25 -3.78 -15.27
CA LYS A 53 0.09 -5.11 -14.74
C LYS A 53 -1.12 -5.93 -14.33
N TYR A 54 -2.13 -5.29 -13.75
CA TYR A 54 -3.31 -5.97 -13.21
C TYR A 54 -4.56 -5.79 -14.08
N ASN A 55 -4.43 -5.13 -15.23
CA ASN A 55 -5.55 -4.80 -16.13
C ASN A 55 -6.71 -4.11 -15.38
N LEU A 56 -6.36 -3.09 -14.60
CA LEU A 56 -7.30 -2.31 -13.79
C LEU A 56 -7.43 -0.89 -14.34
N THR A 57 -8.59 -0.28 -14.10
CA THR A 57 -8.73 1.18 -14.23
C THR A 57 -8.09 1.88 -13.04
N THR A 58 -7.73 3.16 -13.21
CA THR A 58 -7.26 4.00 -12.10
C THR A 58 -8.25 4.02 -10.94
N GLU A 59 -9.56 4.07 -11.22
CA GLU A 59 -10.59 4.06 -10.18
C GLU A 59 -10.61 2.75 -9.38
N GLN A 60 -10.45 1.61 -10.04
CA GLN A 60 -10.35 0.31 -9.35
C GLN A 60 -9.09 0.24 -8.48
N LEU A 61 -7.98 0.74 -9.01
CA LEU A 61 -6.70 0.80 -8.28
C LEU A 61 -6.80 1.68 -7.04
N ASP A 62 -7.39 2.87 -7.17
CA ASP A 62 -7.60 3.81 -6.07
C ASP A 62 -8.45 3.17 -4.96
N ARG A 63 -9.55 2.49 -5.32
CA ARG A 63 -10.39 1.77 -4.36
C ARG A 63 -9.59 0.69 -3.62
N ILE A 64 -8.83 -0.14 -4.34
CA ILE A 64 -7.98 -1.17 -3.73
C ILE A 64 -6.99 -0.56 -2.73
N PHE A 65 -6.35 0.54 -3.12
CA PHE A 65 -5.36 1.20 -2.27
C PHE A 65 -5.99 1.80 -1.01
N ILE A 66 -7.09 2.54 -1.17
CA ILE A 66 -7.82 3.17 -0.06
C ILE A 66 -8.38 2.11 0.89
N ASP A 67 -9.06 1.08 0.37
CA ASP A 67 -9.64 0.02 1.20
C ASP A 67 -8.57 -0.74 1.97
N SER A 68 -7.40 -0.97 1.36
CA SER A 68 -6.26 -1.60 2.03
C SER A 68 -5.73 -0.73 3.16
N GLU A 69 -5.48 0.57 2.92
CA GLU A 69 -4.99 1.50 3.95
C GLU A 69 -5.97 1.63 5.13
N ILE A 70 -7.28 1.67 4.87
CA ILE A 70 -8.30 1.70 5.93
C ILE A 70 -8.21 0.44 6.79
N LYS A 71 -8.25 -0.74 6.16
CA LYS A 71 -8.20 -2.03 6.88
C LYS A 71 -6.90 -2.20 7.66
N ILE A 72 -5.78 -1.75 7.12
CA ILE A 72 -4.47 -1.80 7.81
C ILE A 72 -4.46 -0.84 9.00
N SER A 73 -4.94 0.38 8.83
CA SER A 73 -5.04 1.36 9.91
C SER A 73 -5.98 0.90 11.04
N GLU A 74 -7.08 0.24 10.71
CA GLU A 74 -7.97 -0.41 11.70
C GLU A 74 -7.27 -1.53 12.44
N TYR A 75 -6.55 -2.41 11.73
CA TYR A 75 -5.77 -3.47 12.33
C TYR A 75 -4.70 -2.93 13.29
N GLU A 76 -3.89 -1.98 12.85
CA GLU A 76 -2.85 -1.33 13.66
C GLU A 76 -3.46 -0.67 14.92
N ARG A 77 -4.57 0.06 14.79
CA ARG A 77 -5.27 0.67 15.93
C ARG A 77 -5.82 -0.35 16.92
N SER A 78 -6.31 -1.48 16.44
CA SER A 78 -6.86 -2.54 17.32
C SER A 78 -5.80 -3.23 18.19
N ARG A 79 -4.53 -3.21 17.73
CA ARG A 79 -3.36 -3.74 18.46
C ARG A 79 -2.88 -2.79 19.56
N VAL A 80 -3.06 -1.49 19.37
CA VAL A 80 -2.77 -0.47 20.38
C VAL A 80 -3.96 -0.39 21.34
N LYS A 81 -4.19 -1.43 22.16
CA LYS A 81 -5.08 -1.26 23.31
C LYS A 81 -4.41 -0.32 24.32
N PRO A 82 -5.16 0.61 24.94
CA PRO A 82 -4.64 1.44 26.01
C PRO A 82 -4.26 0.51 27.18
N ASN A 83 -3.02 0.63 27.66
CA ASN A 83 -2.64 0.06 28.95
C ASN A 83 -3.63 0.61 30.00
N ASN A 84 -4.45 -0.26 30.57
CA ASN A 84 -5.20 -0.02 31.80
C ASN A 84 -4.29 -0.32 32.99
#